data_AF-A0A7Y9HUZ5-F1
#
_entry.id   AF-A0A7Y9HUZ5-F1
#
_cell.length_a   1.000
_cell.length_b   1.000
_cell.length_c   1.000
_cell.angle_alpha   90.00
_cell.angle_beta   90.00
_cell.angle_gamma   90.00
#
_symmetry.space_group_name_H-M   'P 1'
#
loop_
_entity.id
_entity.type
_entity.pdbx_description
1 polymer ?
#
loop_
_entity_poly.entity_id
_entity_poly.type
_entity_poly.pdbx_seq_one_letter_code
_entity_poly.pdbx_strand_id
1 'polypeptide(L)'
;MTLVRAKKHLGQHFLTDKNIAVKIVESLRPEGKYKQVLEVGPGMGILSDSLLQKTEYEVSLVDIDTESYQFLQKKYPQLGSKLLNADFLEMDFAATFTGPLGIIGNFPYNISSQILFKVLDNRAQVVEVVGMFQKEVAERCAAKAGSKEYGILSVFLQAYYKVEYLFTVKAGVFNPPPKVLSAVIRLTRNETAELGCDEKLFWQVVKAGFNQRRKTLRNAISSLINKEKMTEEPLLDLRAERLTVADFVRLTNLISANR
;
A
#
# COMPACT_ATOMS: atom_id res chain seq x y z
N MET A 1 -28.73 11.18 -14.15
CA MET A 1 -27.56 10.31 -14.41
C MET A 1 -27.80 9.00 -13.70
N THR A 2 -27.64 7.86 -14.39
CA THR A 2 -27.78 6.54 -13.78
C THR A 2 -26.66 6.33 -12.77
N LEU A 3 -26.98 5.95 -11.54
CA LEU A 3 -26.00 5.64 -10.50
C LEU A 3 -25.20 4.40 -10.89
N VAL A 4 -23.87 4.43 -10.71
CA VAL A 4 -23.00 3.27 -10.95
C VAL A 4 -23.33 2.20 -9.91
N ARG A 5 -23.54 0.97 -10.37
CA ARG A 5 -23.86 -0.14 -9.47
C ARG A 5 -22.58 -0.82 -9.00
N ALA A 6 -22.47 -1.04 -7.69
CA ALA A 6 -21.35 -1.77 -7.10
C ALA A 6 -21.25 -3.20 -7.65
N LYS A 7 -20.08 -3.56 -8.17
CA LYS A 7 -19.74 -4.87 -8.70
C LYS A 7 -19.01 -5.69 -7.64
N LYS A 8 -19.65 -6.77 -7.17
CA LYS A 8 -19.12 -7.63 -6.10
C LYS A 8 -17.75 -8.25 -6.46
N HIS A 9 -17.53 -8.62 -7.72
CA HIS A 9 -16.27 -9.22 -8.16
C HIS A 9 -15.09 -8.24 -8.16
N LEU A 10 -15.36 -6.94 -8.25
CA LEU A 10 -14.35 -5.87 -8.10
C LEU A 10 -14.16 -5.43 -6.64
N GLY A 11 -14.87 -6.03 -5.68
CA GLY A 11 -14.78 -5.65 -4.27
C GLY A 11 -15.25 -4.21 -3.97
N GLN A 12 -16.11 -3.64 -4.82
CA GLN A 12 -16.53 -2.25 -4.72
C GLN A 12 -17.44 -2.00 -3.50
N HIS A 13 -16.99 -1.10 -2.62
CA HIS A 13 -17.75 -0.51 -1.53
C HIS A 13 -17.65 1.00 -1.65
N PHE A 14 -18.70 1.66 -2.14
CA PHE A 14 -18.65 3.10 -2.34
C PHE A 14 -18.82 3.81 -1.00
N LEU A 15 -17.81 4.58 -0.60
CA LEU A 15 -17.92 5.51 0.51
C LEU A 15 -19.00 6.56 0.19
N THR A 16 -19.88 6.84 1.15
CA THR A 16 -20.98 7.81 0.99
C THR A 16 -20.86 9.03 1.90
N ASP A 17 -20.00 8.95 2.92
CA ASP A 17 -19.77 10.04 3.87
C ASP A 17 -18.71 11.03 3.36
N LYS A 18 -19.17 12.25 3.03
CA LYS A 18 -18.32 13.32 2.52
C LYS A 18 -17.31 13.84 3.54
N ASN A 19 -17.64 13.83 4.83
CA ASN A 19 -16.71 14.30 5.87
C ASN A 19 -15.52 13.35 5.98
N ILE A 20 -15.77 12.04 5.85
CA ILE A 20 -14.70 11.04 5.80
C ILE A 20 -13.86 11.21 4.54
N ALA A 21 -14.48 11.43 3.38
CA ALA A 21 -13.76 11.68 2.13
C ALA A 21 -12.83 12.90 2.23
N VAL A 22 -13.33 14.04 2.74
CA VAL A 22 -12.53 15.24 3.01
C VAL A 22 -11.37 14.89 3.96
N LYS A 23 -11.65 14.21 5.07
CA LYS A 23 -10.61 13.83 6.05
C LYS A 23 -9.50 12.96 5.42
N ILE A 24 -9.83 12.08 4.48
CA ILE A 24 -8.84 11.29 3.74
C ILE A 24 -7.99 12.22 2.85
N VAL A 25 -8.62 13.11 2.08
CA VAL A 25 -7.91 14.06 1.21
C VAL A 25 -7.00 14.99 2.01
N GLU A 26 -7.46 15.52 3.14
CA GLU A 26 -6.66 16.36 4.06
C GLU A 26 -5.53 15.60 4.77
N SER A 27 -5.48 14.27 4.65
CA SER A 27 -4.39 13.48 5.23
C SER A 27 -3.15 13.42 4.34
N LEU A 28 -3.27 13.79 3.05
CA LEU A 28 -2.12 14.02 2.16
C LEU A 28 -1.30 15.20 2.68
N ARG A 29 0.01 15.03 2.76
CA ARG A 29 0.95 16.04 3.21
C ARG A 29 2.10 16.15 2.21
N PRO A 30 1.89 16.85 1.09
CA PRO A 30 2.88 16.95 0.04
C PRO A 30 4.17 17.57 0.52
N GLU A 31 4.10 18.57 1.43
CA GLU A 31 5.27 19.28 1.97
C GLU A 31 6.23 19.76 0.85
N GLY A 32 5.68 20.09 -0.32
CA GLY A 32 6.44 20.49 -1.52
C GLY A 32 7.17 19.37 -2.25
N LYS A 33 7.05 18.10 -1.82
CA LYS A 33 7.76 16.94 -2.39
C LYS A 33 7.12 16.37 -3.64
N TYR A 34 5.85 16.66 -3.90
CA TYR A 34 5.14 16.26 -5.12
C TYR A 34 3.99 17.22 -5.42
N LYS A 35 3.55 17.20 -6.68
CA LYS A 35 2.32 17.87 -7.14
C LYS A 35 1.37 16.90 -7.84
N GLN A 36 1.90 15.91 -8.54
CA GLN A 36 1.10 14.89 -9.20
C GLN A 36 0.44 14.00 -8.16
N VAL A 37 -0.88 13.83 -8.27
CA VAL A 37 -1.66 12.95 -7.40
C VAL A 37 -2.49 12.02 -8.27
N LEU A 38 -2.35 10.72 -8.04
CA LEU A 38 -3.18 9.69 -8.66
C LEU A 38 -4.23 9.20 -7.65
N GLU A 39 -5.50 9.41 -7.95
CA GLU A 39 -6.59 8.73 -7.26
C GLU A 39 -6.88 7.38 -7.93
N VAL A 40 -6.81 6.30 -7.15
CA VAL A 40 -7.08 4.93 -7.62
C VAL A 40 -8.46 4.48 -7.17
N GLY A 41 -9.26 4.01 -8.12
CA GLY A 41 -10.63 3.56 -7.86
C GLY A 41 -11.55 4.70 -7.36
N PRO A 42 -11.64 5.83 -8.09
CA PRO A 42 -12.51 6.95 -7.71
C PRO A 42 -13.99 6.55 -7.60
N GLY A 43 -14.44 5.53 -8.34
CA GLY A 43 -15.85 5.11 -8.35
C GLY A 43 -16.78 6.24 -8.77
N MET A 44 -17.62 6.71 -7.85
CA MET A 44 -18.51 7.88 -8.08
C MET A 44 -17.86 9.24 -7.76
N GLY A 45 -16.55 9.25 -7.48
CA GLY A 45 -15.75 10.46 -7.30
C GLY A 45 -15.94 11.14 -5.95
N ILE A 46 -16.18 10.39 -4.87
CA ILE A 46 -16.43 11.01 -3.56
C ILE A 46 -15.18 11.65 -2.96
N LEU A 47 -13.99 11.05 -3.15
CA LEU A 47 -12.74 11.73 -2.82
C LEU A 47 -12.40 12.76 -3.88
N SER A 48 -12.59 12.44 -5.17
CA SER A 48 -12.38 13.35 -6.29
C SER A 48 -13.06 14.70 -6.11
N ASP A 49 -14.29 14.74 -5.58
CA ASP A 49 -15.05 15.96 -5.29
C ASP A 49 -14.29 16.96 -4.41
N SER A 50 -13.50 16.47 -3.45
CA SER A 50 -12.68 17.31 -2.56
C SER A 50 -11.26 17.45 -3.07
N LEU A 51 -10.69 16.39 -3.66
CA LEU A 51 -9.33 16.38 -4.18
C LEU A 51 -9.13 17.36 -5.33
N LEU A 52 -10.10 17.49 -6.25
CA LEU A 52 -10.03 18.43 -7.37
C LEU A 52 -10.13 19.90 -6.96
N GLN A 53 -10.50 20.20 -5.71
CA GLN A 53 -10.51 21.57 -5.19
C GLN A 53 -9.12 22.02 -4.70
N LYS A 54 -8.18 21.08 -4.56
CA LYS A 54 -6.80 21.35 -4.14
C LYS A 54 -5.96 21.79 -5.32
N THR A 55 -5.93 23.10 -5.55
CA THR A 55 -5.23 23.73 -6.68
C THR A 55 -3.72 23.48 -6.73
N GLU A 56 -3.13 23.05 -5.62
CA GLU A 56 -1.73 22.65 -5.52
C GLU A 56 -1.44 21.29 -6.18
N TYR A 57 -2.48 20.48 -6.45
CA TYR A 57 -2.34 19.15 -7.03
C TYR A 57 -2.65 19.10 -8.53
N GLU A 58 -1.83 18.31 -9.23
CA GLU A 58 -2.11 17.86 -10.59
C GLU A 58 -2.75 16.47 -10.52
N VAL A 59 -4.07 16.47 -10.41
CA VAL A 59 -4.85 15.25 -10.15
C VAL A 59 -5.08 14.45 -11.43
N SER A 60 -4.79 13.15 -11.36
CA SER A 60 -5.24 12.13 -12.32
C SER A 60 -6.08 11.08 -11.60
N LEU A 61 -7.05 10.51 -12.29
CA LEU A 61 -7.93 9.47 -11.76
C LEU A 61 -7.77 8.22 -12.60
N VAL A 62 -7.66 7.04 -11.97
CA VAL A 62 -7.68 5.75 -12.69
C VAL A 62 -8.76 4.83 -12.14
N ASP A 63 -9.59 4.31 -13.03
CA ASP A 63 -10.59 3.28 -12.70
C ASP A 63 -10.62 2.19 -13.77
N ILE A 64 -10.64 0.93 -13.34
CA ILE A 64 -10.80 -0.22 -14.23
C ILE A 64 -12.26 -0.40 -14.67
N ASP A 65 -13.21 0.08 -13.87
CA ASP A 65 -14.63 -0.04 -14.14
C ASP A 65 -15.08 1.01 -15.16
N THR A 66 -15.36 0.56 -16.38
CA THR A 66 -15.79 1.41 -17.49
C THR A 66 -17.07 2.20 -17.17
N GLU A 67 -17.99 1.68 -16.35
CA GLU A 67 -19.19 2.44 -15.93
C GLU A 67 -18.81 3.63 -15.04
N SER A 68 -17.90 3.41 -14.09
CA SER A 68 -17.35 4.47 -13.22
C SER A 68 -16.60 5.50 -14.06
N TYR A 69 -15.76 5.06 -14.99
CA TYR A 69 -15.06 5.92 -15.93
C TYR A 69 -16.02 6.82 -16.73
N GLN A 70 -17.04 6.25 -17.37
CA GLN A 70 -18.03 7.01 -18.16
C GLN A 70 -18.83 8.00 -17.30
N PHE A 71 -19.14 7.62 -16.06
CA PHE A 71 -19.77 8.51 -15.09
C PHE A 71 -18.86 9.70 -14.75
N LEU A 72 -17.59 9.44 -14.45
CA LEU A 72 -16.59 10.45 -14.11
C LEU A 72 -16.26 11.37 -15.28
N GLN A 73 -16.26 10.86 -16.51
CA GLN A 73 -16.04 11.67 -17.72
C GLN A 73 -17.12 12.75 -17.88
N LYS A 74 -18.37 12.42 -17.54
CA LYS A 74 -19.48 13.39 -17.54
C LYS A 74 -19.44 14.33 -16.33
N LYS A 75 -19.03 13.83 -15.16
CA LYS A 75 -18.97 14.60 -13.91
C LYS A 75 -17.80 15.60 -13.91
N TYR A 76 -16.66 15.21 -14.49
CA TYR A 76 -15.42 15.98 -14.50
C TYR A 76 -14.83 16.09 -15.92
N PRO A 77 -15.52 16.74 -16.86
CA PRO A 77 -15.06 16.87 -18.24
C PRO A 77 -13.69 17.57 -18.35
N GLN A 78 -13.33 18.41 -17.38
CA GLN A 78 -12.06 19.13 -17.31
C GLN A 78 -10.83 18.21 -17.13
N LEU A 79 -11.01 16.96 -16.69
CA LEU A 79 -9.88 16.04 -16.52
C LEU A 79 -9.27 15.60 -17.85
N GLY A 80 -10.07 15.50 -18.92
CA GLY A 80 -9.60 15.06 -20.24
C GLY A 80 -8.76 13.77 -20.14
N SER A 81 -7.50 13.84 -20.59
CA SER A 81 -6.55 12.72 -20.56
C SER A 81 -6.09 12.30 -19.16
N LYS A 82 -6.36 13.09 -18.12
CA LYS A 82 -6.05 12.75 -16.72
C LYS A 82 -7.06 11.79 -16.10
N LEU A 83 -8.17 11.51 -16.77
CA LEU A 83 -9.09 10.43 -16.42
C LEU A 83 -8.73 9.19 -17.25
N LEU A 84 -8.26 8.15 -16.58
CA LEU A 84 -7.70 6.95 -17.19
C LEU A 84 -8.67 5.76 -16.96
N ASN A 85 -9.03 5.06 -18.04
CA ASN A 85 -9.67 3.75 -17.92
C ASN A 85 -8.62 2.66 -18.08
N ALA A 86 -8.03 2.23 -16.96
CA ALA A 86 -6.91 1.28 -16.95
C ALA A 86 -6.90 0.47 -15.66
N ASP A 87 -6.19 -0.66 -15.68
CA ASP A 87 -5.87 -1.41 -14.47
C ASP A 87 -4.64 -0.79 -13.79
N PHE A 88 -4.83 -0.28 -12.57
CA PHE A 88 -3.76 0.28 -11.75
C PHE A 88 -2.57 -0.68 -11.54
N LEU A 89 -2.83 -1.98 -11.43
CA LEU A 89 -1.77 -2.97 -11.22
C LEU A 89 -0.87 -3.14 -12.46
N GLU A 90 -1.40 -2.88 -13.65
CA GLU A 90 -0.69 -2.99 -14.93
C GLU A 90 -0.13 -1.65 -15.43
N MET A 91 -0.49 -0.53 -14.79
CA MET A 91 0.01 0.80 -15.18
C MET A 91 1.53 0.91 -15.10
N ASP A 92 2.14 1.54 -16.11
CA ASP A 92 3.52 1.99 -16.07
C ASP A 92 3.56 3.44 -15.56
N PHE A 93 4.07 3.62 -14.33
CA PHE A 93 4.08 4.94 -13.69
C PHE A 93 5.11 5.87 -14.31
N ALA A 94 6.24 5.32 -14.77
CA ALA A 94 7.30 6.10 -15.41
C ALA A 94 6.86 6.63 -16.78
N ALA A 95 6.05 5.85 -17.50
CA ALA A 95 5.45 6.30 -18.76
C ALA A 95 4.29 7.30 -18.57
N THR A 96 3.60 7.25 -17.41
CA THR A 96 2.38 8.05 -17.16
C THR A 96 2.66 9.38 -16.46
N PHE A 97 3.64 9.41 -15.55
CA PHE A 97 3.91 10.56 -14.67
C PHE A 97 5.38 10.97 -14.73
N THR A 98 5.63 12.27 -14.68
CA THR A 98 6.99 12.82 -14.71
C THR A 98 7.42 13.23 -13.31
N GLY A 99 8.12 12.36 -12.58
CA GLY A 99 8.65 12.67 -11.24
C GLY A 99 7.73 12.26 -10.08
N PRO A 100 7.95 12.82 -8.87
CA PRO A 100 7.31 12.36 -7.63
C PRO A 100 5.77 12.33 -7.68
N LEU A 101 5.22 11.25 -7.13
CA LEU A 101 3.80 10.92 -7.18
C LEU A 101 3.22 10.70 -5.77
N GLY A 102 2.12 11.39 -5.47
CA GLY A 102 1.23 11.04 -4.38
C GLY A 102 0.13 10.10 -4.88
N ILE A 103 -0.24 9.09 -4.09
CA ILE A 103 -1.35 8.18 -4.41
C ILE A 103 -2.41 8.28 -3.33
N ILE A 104 -3.67 8.35 -3.76
CA ILE A 104 -4.82 8.38 -2.85
C ILE A 104 -5.91 7.42 -3.31
N GLY A 105 -6.69 6.88 -2.38
CA GLY A 105 -7.84 6.07 -2.77
C GLY A 105 -8.65 5.47 -1.63
N ASN A 106 -9.90 5.15 -1.95
CA ASN A 106 -10.67 4.15 -1.22
C ASN A 106 -10.46 2.80 -1.93
N PHE A 107 -9.38 2.11 -1.55
CA PHE A 107 -8.88 1.00 -2.35
C PHE A 107 -9.83 -0.22 -2.30
N PRO A 108 -9.98 -0.93 -3.43
CA PRO A 108 -10.78 -2.16 -3.47
C PRO A 108 -10.15 -3.25 -2.61
N TYR A 109 -10.97 -3.91 -1.78
CA TYR A 109 -10.45 -4.81 -0.75
C TYR A 109 -9.80 -6.08 -1.30
N ASN A 110 -10.27 -6.58 -2.43
CA ASN A 110 -9.76 -7.80 -3.08
C ASN A 110 -8.32 -7.65 -3.60
N ILE A 111 -7.86 -6.43 -3.86
CA ILE A 111 -6.51 -6.17 -4.40
C ILE A 111 -5.63 -5.32 -3.46
N SER A 112 -6.01 -5.18 -2.18
CA SER A 112 -5.32 -4.32 -1.21
C SER A 112 -3.82 -4.57 -1.12
N SER A 113 -3.42 -5.85 -1.04
CA SER A 113 -1.99 -6.21 -0.91
C SER A 113 -1.24 -5.97 -2.22
N GLN A 114 -1.88 -6.23 -3.36
CA GLN A 114 -1.32 -6.03 -4.69
C GLN A 114 -1.07 -4.54 -4.94
N ILE A 115 -1.98 -3.65 -4.50
CA ILE A 115 -1.78 -2.20 -4.55
C ILE A 115 -0.55 -1.79 -3.76
N LEU A 116 -0.40 -2.29 -2.53
CA LEU A 116 0.74 -1.98 -1.67
C LEU A 116 2.07 -2.50 -2.26
N PHE A 117 2.06 -3.67 -2.91
CA PHE A 117 3.23 -4.17 -3.63
C PHE A 117 3.54 -3.35 -4.88
N LYS A 118 2.53 -2.96 -5.67
CA LYS A 118 2.70 -2.07 -6.82
C LYS A 118 3.30 -0.73 -6.41
N VAL A 119 2.88 -0.18 -5.28
CA VAL A 119 3.48 1.02 -4.66
C VAL A 119 4.95 0.77 -4.32
N LEU A 120 5.30 -0.35 -3.71
CA LEU A 120 6.69 -0.70 -3.37
C LEU A 120 7.58 -0.90 -4.60
N ASP A 121 7.04 -1.50 -5.66
CA ASP A 121 7.76 -1.70 -6.92
C ASP A 121 8.06 -0.36 -7.59
N ASN A 122 7.20 0.65 -7.37
CA ASN A 122 7.34 2.01 -7.91
C ASN A 122 7.82 3.03 -6.85
N ARG A 123 8.43 2.56 -5.75
CA ARG A 123 8.81 3.39 -4.60
C ARG A 123 9.81 4.52 -4.87
N ALA A 124 10.52 4.44 -6.00
CA ALA A 124 11.40 5.52 -6.45
C ALA A 124 10.61 6.77 -6.86
N GLN A 125 9.36 6.59 -7.32
CA GLN A 125 8.47 7.65 -7.76
C GLN A 125 7.37 7.95 -6.74
N VAL A 126 6.84 6.92 -6.06
CA VAL A 126 5.74 7.07 -5.10
C VAL A 126 6.27 7.57 -3.75
N VAL A 127 6.04 8.85 -3.46
CA VAL A 127 6.56 9.52 -2.25
C VAL A 127 5.59 9.53 -1.09
N GLU A 128 4.29 9.50 -1.37
CA GLU A 128 3.25 9.42 -0.35
C GLU A 128 2.07 8.57 -0.85
N VAL A 129 1.51 7.76 0.04
CA VAL A 129 0.23 7.08 -0.19
C VAL A 129 -0.68 7.36 0.99
N VAL A 130 -1.89 7.82 0.72
CA VAL A 130 -2.95 7.93 1.71
C VAL A 130 -4.14 7.13 1.22
N GLY A 131 -4.53 6.09 1.93
CA GLY A 131 -5.70 5.38 1.48
C GLY A 131 -6.34 4.48 2.50
N MET A 132 -7.57 4.11 2.14
CA MET A 132 -8.43 3.30 2.96
C MET A 132 -8.35 1.84 2.54
N PHE A 133 -8.13 0.97 3.52
CA PHE A 133 -8.07 -0.48 3.37
C PHE A 133 -9.01 -1.13 4.38
N GLN A 134 -9.16 -2.45 4.27
CA GLN A 134 -9.71 -3.23 5.39
C GLN A 134 -8.85 -3.02 6.63
N LYS A 135 -9.50 -2.93 7.80
CA LYS A 135 -8.83 -2.63 9.08
C LYS A 135 -7.66 -3.59 9.37
N GLU A 136 -7.84 -4.88 9.13
CA GLU A 136 -6.78 -5.88 9.35
C GLU A 136 -5.54 -5.63 8.47
N VAL A 137 -5.74 -5.23 7.21
CA VAL A 137 -4.62 -4.93 6.29
C VAL A 137 -3.90 -3.67 6.77
N ALA A 138 -4.64 -2.62 7.13
CA ALA A 138 -4.08 -1.40 7.69
C ALA A 138 -3.29 -1.63 8.98
N GLU A 139 -3.84 -2.42 9.91
CA GLU A 139 -3.18 -2.82 11.16
C GLU A 139 -1.90 -3.61 10.87
N ARG A 140 -1.94 -4.55 9.93
CA ARG A 140 -0.75 -5.29 9.50
C ARG A 140 0.31 -4.37 8.93
N CYS A 141 -0.04 -3.39 8.10
CA CYS A 141 0.96 -2.47 7.52
C CYS A 141 1.64 -1.61 8.60
N ALA A 142 0.87 -1.13 9.58
CA ALA A 142 1.36 -0.26 10.66
C ALA A 142 1.88 -1.03 11.89
N ALA A 143 1.78 -2.36 11.91
CA ALA A 143 2.19 -3.20 13.03
C ALA A 143 3.68 -3.05 13.34
N LYS A 144 4.05 -3.07 14.62
CA LYS A 144 5.45 -3.07 15.07
C LYS A 144 5.95 -4.50 15.27
N ALA A 145 7.26 -4.69 15.14
CA ALA A 145 7.90 -5.96 15.46
C ALA A 145 7.50 -6.45 16.85
N GLY A 146 7.22 -7.75 16.94
CA GLY A 146 6.74 -8.43 18.14
C GLY A 146 5.22 -8.42 18.34
N SER A 147 4.44 -7.71 17.52
CA SER A 147 2.98 -7.78 17.56
C SER A 147 2.43 -8.97 16.77
N LYS A 148 1.19 -9.39 17.09
CA LYS A 148 0.50 -10.47 16.39
C LYS A 148 0.09 -10.08 14.97
N GLU A 149 -0.06 -8.79 14.71
CA GLU A 149 -0.43 -8.27 13.39
C GLU A 149 0.79 -8.14 12.47
N TYR A 150 2.01 -8.13 13.03
CA TYR A 150 3.27 -7.99 12.28
C TYR A 150 3.44 -9.12 11.26
N GLY A 151 3.84 -8.75 10.04
CA GLY A 151 3.85 -9.64 8.91
C GLY A 151 4.75 -9.17 7.76
N ILE A 152 4.65 -9.89 6.64
CA ILE A 152 5.40 -9.60 5.40
C ILE A 152 5.21 -8.14 4.95
N LEU A 153 3.96 -7.66 4.91
CA LEU A 153 3.66 -6.28 4.51
C LEU A 153 4.28 -5.26 5.47
N SER A 154 4.30 -5.55 6.77
CA SER A 154 4.92 -4.67 7.77
C SER A 154 6.39 -4.46 7.45
N VAL A 155 7.14 -5.56 7.26
CA VAL A 155 8.58 -5.50 6.98
C VAL A 155 8.86 -4.77 5.67
N PHE A 156 8.18 -5.15 4.59
CA PHE A 156 8.45 -4.59 3.27
C PHE A 156 8.07 -3.12 3.15
N LEU A 157 6.92 -2.72 3.70
CA LEU A 157 6.54 -1.31 3.67
C LEU A 157 7.43 -0.48 4.58
N GLN A 158 7.69 -0.93 5.81
CA GLN A 158 8.47 -0.16 6.78
C GLN A 158 9.96 -0.04 6.41
N ALA A 159 10.46 -0.92 5.53
CA ALA A 159 11.79 -0.79 4.95
C ALA A 159 11.96 0.51 4.15
N TYR A 160 10.90 0.99 3.49
CA TYR A 160 10.96 2.13 2.58
C TYR A 160 9.99 3.28 2.92
N TYR A 161 9.05 3.05 3.82
CA TYR A 161 8.03 4.03 4.20
C TYR A 161 7.88 4.11 5.70
N LYS A 162 7.68 5.33 6.20
CA LYS A 162 7.04 5.53 7.50
C LYS A 162 5.54 5.24 7.32
N VAL A 163 5.03 4.25 8.05
CA VAL A 163 3.61 3.85 7.98
C VAL A 163 2.88 4.37 9.22
N GLU A 164 1.80 5.11 9.02
CA GLU A 164 0.99 5.71 10.08
C GLU A 164 -0.47 5.25 9.95
N TYR A 165 -1.02 4.69 11.02
CA TYR A 165 -2.45 4.41 11.12
C TYR A 165 -3.17 5.69 11.53
N LEU A 166 -4.03 6.22 10.66
CA LEU A 166 -4.65 7.53 10.89
C LEU A 166 -5.96 7.42 11.66
N PHE A 167 -6.93 6.68 11.14
CA PHE A 167 -8.22 6.49 11.80
C PHE A 167 -9.01 5.29 11.24
N THR A 168 -9.95 4.79 12.04
CA THR A 168 -10.87 3.71 11.68
C THR A 168 -12.18 4.28 11.12
N VAL A 169 -12.74 3.61 10.12
CA VAL A 169 -14.00 3.95 9.45
C VAL A 169 -15.01 2.81 9.61
N LYS A 170 -16.23 3.15 10.02
CA LYS A 170 -17.32 2.16 10.27
C LYS A 170 -17.99 1.73 8.97
N ALA A 171 -18.48 0.49 8.92
CA ALA A 171 -19.13 -0.07 7.72
C ALA A 171 -20.39 0.68 7.26
N GLY A 172 -21.08 1.39 8.16
CA GLY A 172 -22.32 2.11 7.85
C GLY A 172 -22.17 3.32 6.92
N VAL A 173 -20.94 3.77 6.65
CA VAL A 173 -20.66 4.88 5.73
C VAL A 173 -20.40 4.43 4.28
N PHE A 174 -20.72 3.18 3.95
CA PHE A 174 -20.53 2.61 2.63
C PHE A 174 -21.84 2.07 2.05
N ASN A 175 -21.93 2.06 0.72
CA ASN A 175 -22.99 1.41 -0.01
C ASN A 175 -22.43 0.53 -1.16
N PRO A 176 -22.62 -0.81 -1.12
CA PRO A 176 -23.16 -1.58 0.01
C PRO A 176 -22.18 -1.59 1.20
N PRO A 177 -22.66 -1.79 2.44
CA PRO A 177 -21.79 -1.84 3.61
C PRO A 177 -20.88 -3.08 3.57
N PRO A 178 -19.56 -2.95 3.86
CA PRO A 178 -18.68 -4.09 3.99
C PRO A 178 -18.95 -4.88 5.28
N LYS A 179 -18.52 -6.14 5.31
CA LYS A 179 -18.65 -7.02 6.49
C LYS A 179 -17.64 -6.71 7.60
N VAL A 180 -16.61 -5.94 7.30
CA VAL A 180 -15.51 -5.62 8.19
C VAL A 180 -15.33 -4.11 8.27
N LEU A 181 -14.65 -3.65 9.32
CA LEU A 181 -14.25 -2.26 9.44
C LEU A 181 -13.16 -1.91 8.43
N SER A 182 -13.08 -0.62 8.13
CA SER A 182 -12.03 -0.05 7.28
C SER A 182 -11.14 0.85 8.10
N ALA A 183 -9.95 1.15 7.58
CA ALA A 183 -9.03 2.07 8.21
C ALA A 183 -8.21 2.81 7.17
N VAL A 184 -7.88 4.05 7.48
CA VAL A 184 -7.05 4.91 6.64
C VAL A 184 -5.64 4.90 7.19
N ILE A 185 -4.67 4.62 6.32
CA ILE A 185 -3.25 4.68 6.62
C ILE A 185 -2.57 5.69 5.71
N ARG A 186 -1.45 6.22 6.19
CA ARG A 186 -0.50 7.00 5.40
C ARG A 186 0.84 6.28 5.33
N LEU A 187 1.42 6.26 4.14
CA LEU A 187 2.79 5.83 3.90
C LEU A 187 3.53 7.05 3.37
N THR A 188 4.59 7.47 4.06
CA THR A 188 5.47 8.55 3.61
C THR A 188 6.86 7.99 3.37
N ARG A 189 7.46 8.26 2.20
CA ARG A 189 8.78 7.74 1.86
C ARG A 189 9.78 8.11 2.96
N ASN A 190 10.49 7.11 3.49
CA ASN A 190 11.57 7.32 4.46
C ASN A 190 12.90 7.66 3.75
N GLU A 191 13.96 7.83 4.53
CA GLU A 191 15.29 8.20 4.03
C GLU A 191 16.09 7.02 3.43
N THR A 192 15.53 5.80 3.45
CA THR A 192 16.20 4.60 2.95
C THR A 192 16.29 4.63 1.42
N ALA A 193 17.42 5.07 0.86
CA ALA A 193 17.70 4.94 -0.56
C ALA A 193 18.04 3.49 -0.95
N GLU A 194 18.91 2.85 -0.15
CA GLU A 194 19.33 1.46 -0.31
C GLU A 194 19.23 0.74 1.05
N LEU A 195 18.89 -0.55 1.06
CA LEU A 195 18.76 -1.31 2.32
C LEU A 195 20.10 -1.77 2.93
N GLY A 196 21.20 -1.65 2.20
CA GLY A 196 22.50 -2.16 2.65
C GLY A 196 22.59 -3.70 2.66
N CYS A 197 21.80 -4.37 1.82
CA CYS A 197 21.86 -5.81 1.56
C CYS A 197 21.38 -6.13 0.14
N ASP A 198 21.58 -7.36 -0.33
CA ASP A 198 20.95 -7.84 -1.57
C ASP A 198 19.43 -7.85 -1.39
N GLU A 199 18.74 -6.92 -2.09
CA GLU A 199 17.29 -6.80 -1.97
C GLU A 199 16.56 -8.08 -2.41
N LYS A 200 17.00 -8.75 -3.49
CA LYS A 200 16.33 -9.98 -3.95
C LYS A 200 16.42 -11.06 -2.88
N LEU A 201 17.57 -11.19 -2.21
CA LEU A 201 17.74 -12.09 -1.09
C LEU A 201 16.92 -11.66 0.12
N PHE A 202 16.89 -10.37 0.46
CA PHE A 202 16.06 -9.83 1.55
C PHE A 202 14.60 -10.22 1.37
N TRP A 203 14.05 -10.07 0.17
CA TRP A 203 12.70 -10.49 -0.17
C TRP A 203 12.47 -11.99 0.04
N GLN A 204 13.44 -12.83 -0.35
CA GLN A 204 13.38 -14.27 -0.12
C GLN A 204 13.39 -14.61 1.39
N VAL A 205 14.28 -13.98 2.16
CA VAL A 205 14.46 -14.22 3.60
C VAL A 205 13.20 -13.84 4.37
N VAL A 206 12.63 -12.66 4.12
CA VAL A 206 11.40 -12.21 4.76
C VAL A 206 10.25 -13.17 4.43
N LYS A 207 10.05 -13.53 3.15
CA LYS A 207 8.99 -14.47 2.75
C LYS A 207 9.18 -15.84 3.40
N ALA A 208 10.39 -16.39 3.40
CA ALA A 208 10.69 -17.67 4.03
C ALA A 208 10.39 -17.64 5.54
N GLY A 209 10.78 -16.58 6.23
CA GLY A 209 10.50 -16.37 7.66
C GLY A 209 9.00 -16.41 7.99
N PHE A 210 8.18 -15.66 7.26
CA PHE A 210 6.74 -15.58 7.55
C PHE A 210 5.92 -16.75 7.00
N ASN A 211 6.39 -17.46 5.97
CA ASN A 211 5.74 -18.68 5.49
C ASN A 211 5.70 -19.78 6.56
N GLN A 212 6.64 -19.77 7.50
CA GLN A 212 6.68 -20.71 8.63
C GLN A 212 6.53 -19.98 9.97
N ARG A 213 5.55 -19.07 10.09
CA ARG A 213 5.39 -18.13 11.20
C ARG A 213 5.52 -18.69 12.62
N ARG A 214 5.17 -19.96 12.85
CA ARG A 214 5.25 -20.62 14.18
C ARG A 214 6.63 -21.20 14.50
N LYS A 215 7.52 -21.33 13.50
CA LYS A 215 8.87 -21.88 13.66
C LYS A 215 9.88 -20.75 13.88
N THR A 216 11.01 -21.11 14.49
CA THR A 216 12.20 -20.25 14.57
C THR A 216 12.77 -20.00 13.17
N LEU A 217 13.48 -18.89 13.00
CA LEU A 217 14.09 -18.51 11.72
C LEU A 217 15.04 -19.58 11.20
N ARG A 218 15.85 -20.19 12.06
CA ARG A 218 16.73 -21.33 11.75
C ARG A 218 16.02 -22.43 10.95
N ASN A 219 14.74 -22.67 11.23
CA ASN A 219 13.92 -23.64 10.51
C ASN A 219 13.13 -23.03 9.35
N ALA A 220 12.76 -21.76 9.45
CA ALA A 220 11.98 -21.08 8.42
C ALA A 220 12.82 -20.80 7.15
N ILE A 221 14.10 -20.45 7.31
CA ILE A 221 15.00 -20.07 6.20
C ILE A 221 15.94 -21.18 5.74
N SER A 222 15.79 -22.42 6.22
CA SER A 222 16.69 -23.52 5.89
C SER A 222 16.67 -23.96 4.42
N SER A 223 15.71 -23.47 3.63
CA SER A 223 15.71 -23.63 2.17
C SER A 223 16.59 -22.62 1.44
N LEU A 224 17.03 -21.56 2.11
CA LEU A 224 17.85 -20.48 1.53
C LEU A 224 19.33 -20.59 1.87
N ILE A 225 19.66 -21.35 2.93
CA ILE A 225 21.02 -21.61 3.40
C ILE A 225 21.05 -22.99 4.10
N ASN A 226 22.13 -23.75 3.87
CA ASN A 226 22.34 -25.01 4.58
C ASN A 226 22.48 -24.73 6.09
N LYS A 227 21.78 -25.51 6.92
CA LYS A 227 21.82 -25.39 8.39
C LYS A 227 23.24 -25.50 8.95
N GLU A 228 24.11 -26.29 8.32
CA GLU A 228 25.51 -26.45 8.73
C GLU A 228 26.34 -25.18 8.52
N LYS A 229 25.93 -24.31 7.59
CA LYS A 229 26.55 -23.01 7.34
C LYS A 229 25.90 -21.88 8.13
N MET A 230 24.88 -22.17 8.96
CA MET A 230 24.27 -21.16 9.81
C MET A 230 25.20 -20.84 10.98
N THR A 231 25.59 -19.58 11.09
CA THR A 231 26.36 -19.07 12.23
C THR A 231 25.56 -19.20 13.54
N GLU A 232 26.26 -19.12 14.67
CA GLU A 232 25.63 -18.95 16.00
C GLU A 232 25.11 -17.52 16.17
N GLU A 233 24.09 -17.17 15.38
CA GLU A 233 23.42 -15.87 15.41
C GLU A 233 22.12 -15.97 16.24
N PRO A 234 21.99 -15.25 17.36
CA PRO A 234 20.80 -15.31 18.23
C PRO A 234 19.48 -14.99 17.51
N LEU A 235 19.51 -14.17 16.46
CA LEU A 235 18.32 -13.87 15.65
C LEU A 235 17.71 -15.13 15.00
N LEU A 236 18.51 -16.17 14.72
CA LEU A 236 18.03 -17.42 14.13
C LEU A 236 17.10 -18.21 15.06
N ASP A 237 17.21 -18.01 16.37
CA ASP A 237 16.38 -18.71 17.35
C ASP A 237 15.07 -17.95 17.67
N LEU A 238 14.93 -16.74 17.13
CA LEU A 238 13.68 -15.98 17.16
C LEU A 238 12.72 -16.41 16.06
N ARG A 239 11.44 -16.04 16.20
CA ARG A 239 10.44 -16.14 15.13
C ARG A 239 10.47 -14.87 14.28
N ALA A 240 10.09 -15.00 13.01
CA ALA A 240 10.06 -13.88 12.05
C ALA A 240 9.29 -12.65 12.57
N GLU A 241 8.19 -12.86 13.31
CA GLU A 241 7.39 -11.74 13.83
C GLU A 241 8.11 -10.90 14.89
N ARG A 242 9.22 -11.38 15.46
CA ARG A 242 10.03 -10.67 16.47
C ARG A 242 11.13 -9.81 15.86
N LEU A 243 11.44 -9.99 14.58
CA LEU A 243 12.52 -9.26 13.92
C LEU A 243 12.05 -7.89 13.46
N THR A 244 12.91 -6.90 13.65
CA THR A 244 12.79 -5.59 13.00
C THR A 244 13.28 -5.66 11.54
N VAL A 245 13.04 -4.61 10.76
CA VAL A 245 13.61 -4.49 9.40
C VAL A 245 15.14 -4.60 9.45
N ALA A 246 15.78 -3.94 10.40
CA ALA A 246 17.24 -3.98 10.56
C ALA A 246 17.76 -5.40 10.86
N ASP A 247 17.02 -6.16 11.67
CA ASP A 247 17.35 -7.57 11.93
C ASP A 247 17.25 -8.42 10.66
N PHE A 248 16.23 -8.20 9.82
CA PHE A 248 16.12 -8.88 8.53
C PHE A 248 17.26 -8.50 7.58
N VAL A 249 17.68 -7.23 7.55
CA VAL A 249 18.85 -6.80 6.75
C VAL A 249 20.12 -7.49 7.25
N ARG A 250 20.37 -7.51 8.57
CA ARG A 250 21.50 -8.22 9.18
C ARG A 250 21.49 -9.70 8.82
N LEU A 251 20.35 -10.36 8.98
CA LEU A 251 20.19 -11.77 8.65
C LEU A 251 20.44 -12.04 7.16
N THR A 252 19.99 -11.15 6.28
CA THR A 252 20.22 -11.24 4.84
C THR A 252 21.71 -11.18 4.50
N ASN A 253 22.45 -10.24 5.09
CA ASN A 253 23.89 -10.11 4.89
C ASN A 253 24.66 -11.32 5.41
N LEU A 254 24.27 -11.86 6.56
CA LEU A 254 24.85 -13.10 7.09
C LEU A 254 24.63 -14.28 6.14
N ILE A 255 23.42 -14.42 5.59
CA ILE A 255 23.12 -15.50 4.63
C ILE A 255 23.94 -15.31 3.35
N SER A 256 24.03 -14.08 2.84
CA SER A 256 24.80 -13.76 1.64
C SER A 256 26.28 -14.15 1.78
N ALA A 257 26.89 -13.85 2.93
CA ALA A 257 28.28 -14.19 3.22
C ALA A 257 28.56 -15.70 3.37
N ASN A 258 27.52 -16.51 3.64
CA ASN A 258 27.64 -17.94 3.92
C ASN A 258 26.97 -18.82 2.84
N ARG A 259 26.60 -18.25 1.68
CA ARG A 259 26.09 -19.04 0.54
C ARG A 259 27.19 -19.90 -0.07
#